data_AF-A0A7T5JTR5-F1
#
_entry.id   AF-A0A7T5JTR5-F1
#
_cell.length_a   1.000
_cell.length_b   1.000
_cell.length_c   1.000
_cell.angle_alpha   90.00
_cell.angle_beta   90.00
_cell.angle_gamma   90.00
#
_symmetry.space_group_name_H-M   'P 1'
#
loop_
_entity.id
_entity.type
_entity.pdbx_description
1 polymer ?
#
loop_
_entity_poly.entity_id
_entity_poly.type
_entity_poly.pdbx_seq_one_letter_code
_entity_poly.pdbx_strand_id
1 'polypeptide(L)' 'MLSYHSVFQQLHVENVSVRRMTKMQSIMKLIGKLARMIVAMARDRQPFIEERVQLKAA' A
#
# COMPACT_ATOMS: atom_id res chain seq x y z
N MET A 1 -4.78 1.29 -9.43
CA MET A 1 -4.44 1.04 -8.01
C MET A 1 -4.94 2.16 -7.11
N LEU A 2 -4.38 3.38 -7.23
CA LEU A 2 -4.86 4.56 -6.50
C LEU A 2 -6.27 5.00 -6.91
N SER A 3 -6.66 4.83 -8.16
CA SER A 3 -7.99 5.23 -8.64
C SER A 3 -9.12 4.27 -8.25
N TYR A 4 -8.81 3.04 -7.84
CA TYR A 4 -9.80 1.95 -7.77
C TYR A 4 -10.07 1.44 -6.34
N HIS A 5 -9.20 1.75 -5.37
CA HIS A 5 -9.31 1.19 -4.02
C HIS A 5 -9.03 2.26 -2.94
N SER A 6 -10.01 2.48 -2.07
CA SER A 6 -10.01 3.56 -1.06
C SER A 6 -8.81 3.48 -0.10
N VAL A 7 -8.40 2.28 0.30
CA VAL A 7 -7.24 2.07 1.17
C VAL A 7 -5.94 2.62 0.55
N PHE A 8 -5.72 2.41 -0.74
CA PHE A 8 -4.51 2.92 -1.40
C PHE A 8 -4.56 4.43 -1.63
N GLN A 9 -5.76 5.02 -1.75
CA GLN A 9 -5.94 6.48 -1.79
C GLN A 9 -5.54 7.12 -0.46
N GLN A 10 -6.05 6.61 0.66
CA GLN A 10 -5.67 7.11 1.98
C GLN A 10 -4.16 7.00 2.20
N LEU A 11 -3.56 5.86 1.87
CA LEU A 11 -2.11 5.69 1.96
C LEU A 11 -1.36 6.69 1.08
N HIS A 12 -1.86 7.02 -0.10
CA HIS A 12 -1.23 8.02 -0.97
C HIS A 12 -1.33 9.43 -0.39
N VAL A 13 -2.51 9.81 0.11
CA VAL A 13 -2.74 11.10 0.76
C VAL A 13 -1.81 11.24 1.97
N GLU A 14 -1.68 10.22 2.82
CA GLU A 14 -0.76 10.30 3.96
C GLU A 14 0.70 10.39 3.51
N ASN A 15 1.13 9.59 2.54
CA ASN A 15 2.52 9.62 2.06
C ASN A 15 2.89 11.00 1.51
N VAL A 16 1.98 11.67 0.80
CA VAL A 16 2.23 12.99 0.22
C VAL A 16 2.06 14.10 1.26
N SER A 17 0.97 14.11 2.01
CA SER A 17 0.60 15.22 2.90
C SER A 17 1.28 15.17 4.27
N VAL A 18 1.43 13.97 4.86
CA VAL A 18 2.02 13.80 6.19
C VAL A 18 3.50 13.49 6.09
N ARG A 19 3.86 12.50 5.25
CA ARG A 19 5.24 12.03 5.10
C ARG A 19 6.06 12.82 4.08
N ARG A 20 5.45 13.84 3.46
CA ARG A 20 6.07 14.79 2.51
C ARG A 20 6.83 14.13 1.35
N MET A 21 6.32 13.01 0.85
CA MET A 21 6.87 12.34 -0.34
C MET A 21 6.39 13.02 -1.62
N THR A 22 7.18 12.96 -2.69
CA THR A 22 6.66 13.30 -4.02
C THR A 22 5.60 12.29 -4.45
N LYS A 23 4.69 12.70 -5.34
CA LYS A 23 3.63 11.82 -5.86
C LYS A 23 4.22 10.53 -6.45
N MET A 24 5.31 10.65 -7.20
CA MET A 24 6.01 9.50 -7.80
C MET A 24 6.61 8.57 -6.75
N GLN A 25 7.27 9.11 -5.71
CA GLN A 25 7.81 8.31 -4.61
C GLN A 25 6.71 7.52 -3.90
N SER A 26 5.56 8.16 -3.65
CA SER A 26 4.41 7.48 -3.05
C SER A 26 3.88 6.35 -3.95
N ILE A 27 3.70 6.61 -5.26
CA ILE A 27 3.24 5.60 -6.22
C ILE A 27 4.18 4.39 -6.23
N MET A 28 5.49 4.62 -6.38
CA MET A 28 6.49 3.54 -6.40
C MET A 28 6.50 2.74 -5.10
N LYS A 29 6.35 3.41 -3.95
CA LYS A 29 6.27 2.75 -2.65
C LYS A 29 5.04 1.85 -2.54
N LEU A 30 3.90 2.29 -3.05
CA LEU A 30 2.65 1.51 -3.02
C LEU A 30 2.68 0.33 -4.00
N ILE A 31 3.26 0.50 -5.20
CA ILE A 31 3.52 -0.60 -6.14
C ILE A 31 4.42 -1.66 -5.47
N GLY A 32 5.52 -1.25 -4.83
CA GLY A 32 6.39 -2.18 -4.10
C GLY A 32 5.73 -2.83 -2.88
N LYS A 33 4.73 -2.19 -2.26
CA LYS A 33 3.93 -2.78 -1.19
C LYS A 33 3.01 -3.87 -1.75
N LEU A 34 2.33 -3.59 -2.85
CA LEU A 34 1.46 -4.55 -3.55
C LEU A 34 2.23 -5.77 -4.04
N ALA A 35 3.37 -5.57 -4.70
CA ALA A 35 4.19 -6.66 -5.20
C ALA A 35 4.59 -7.63 -4.09
N ARG A 36 5.01 -7.11 -2.92
CA ARG A 36 5.34 -7.95 -1.75
C ARG A 36 4.13 -8.71 -1.21
N MET A 37 2.95 -8.10 -1.19
CA MET A 37 1.71 -8.78 -0.78
C MET A 37 1.38 -9.94 -1.73
N ILE A 38 1.43 -9.70 -3.04
CA ILE A 38 1.19 -10.74 -4.05
C ILE A 38 2.18 -11.89 -3.91
N VAL A 39 3.48 -11.58 -3.75
CA VAL A 39 4.52 -12.60 -3.58
C VAL A 39 4.32 -13.40 -2.29
N ALA A 40 3.96 -12.77 -1.18
CA ALA A 40 3.69 -13.46 0.08
C ALA A 40 2.46 -14.37 -0.03
N MET A 41 1.38 -13.90 -0.65
CA MET A 41 0.18 -14.70 -0.90
C MET A 41 0.49 -15.93 -1.76
N ALA A 42 1.30 -15.75 -2.81
CA ALA A 42 1.71 -16.85 -3.70
C ALA A 42 2.61 -17.88 -3.00
N ARG A 43 3.52 -17.43 -2.11
CA ARG A 43 4.44 -18.31 -1.38
C ARG A 43 3.75 -19.10 -0.27
N ASP A 44 2.90 -18.45 0.52
CA ASP A 44 2.35 -19.04 1.75
C ASP A 44 0.92 -19.61 1.58
N ARG A 45 0.36 -19.57 0.35
CA ARG A 45 -1.06 -19.84 0.03
C ARG A 45 -2.06 -19.11 0.94
N GLN A 46 -1.67 -17.96 1.46
CA GLN A 46 -2.53 -17.16 2.34
C GLN A 46 -3.45 -16.27 1.49
N PRO A 47 -4.74 -16.13 1.85
CA PRO A 47 -5.63 -15.20 1.20
C PRO A 47 -5.16 -13.75 1.44
N PHE A 48 -5.69 -12.82 0.65
CA PHE A 48 -5.45 -11.40 0.90
C PHE A 48 -6.04 -11.00 2.27
N ILE A 49 -5.20 -10.50 3.16
CA ILE A 49 -5.60 -10.00 4.48
C ILE A 49 -5.48 -8.48 4.48
N GLU A 50 -6.62 -7.80 4.44
CA GLU A 50 -6.72 -6.34 4.31
C GLU A 50 -6.09 -5.58 5.49
N GLU A 51 -6.09 -6.18 6.69
CA GLU A 51 -5.44 -5.65 7.90
C GLU A 51 -3.93 -5.46 7.74
N ARG A 52 -3.29 -6.22 6.84
CA ARG A 52 -1.85 -6.05 6.53
C ARG A 52 -1.56 -4.85 5.63
N VAL A 53 -2.60 -4.29 5.00
CA VAL A 53 -2.50 -3.10 4.15
C VAL A 53 -2.59 -1.82 4.98
N GLN A 54 -3.36 -1.85 6.06
CA GLN A 54 -3.54 -0.73 6.97
C GLN A 54 -2.21 -0.33 7.62
N LEU A 55 -2.04 0.97 7.86
CA LEU A 55 -0.92 1.45 8.64
C LEU A 55 -1.04 0.86 10.05
N LYS A 56 0.09 0.34 10.56
CA LYS A 56 0.20 0.19 12.01
C LYS A 56 -0.04 1.59 12.60
N ALA A 57 -1.15 1.74 13.31
CA ALA A 57 -1.34 2.87 14.20
C ALA A 57 -0.10 2.91 15.12
N ALA A 58 0.52 4.07 15.20
CA ALA A 58 1.65 4.32 16.10
C ALA A 58 1.19 4.18 17.55
#